data_AF-A1XPJ3-F1
#
_entry.id   AF-A1XPJ3-F1
#
_cell.length_a   1.000
_cell.length_b   1.000
_cell.length_c   1.000
_cell.angle_alpha   90.00
_cell.angle_beta   90.00
_cell.angle_gamma   90.00
#
_symmetry.space_group_name_H-M   'P 1'
#
loop_
_entity.id
_entity.type
_entity.pdbx_description
1 polymer ?
#
loop_
_entity_poly.entity_id
_entity_poly.type
_entity_poly.pdbx_seq_one_letter_code
_entity_poly.pdbx_strand_id
1 'polypeptide(L)'
;SEISAAVRGGCEITFAQVLSRHGARDPIRVMAEKFTELVHRIHTSVTSYGRGYEFIKTYKYTLGTEQLTPLGERELIESGKAFHKRYQALAAMNKPFIRAAGQERVIESGHNWIQGFYGSITDGHKKDMLIIPEAHGVNNTLKHGLCTAFEHDIHSSLGKAARVEWRNIFTRPIMDRLNHNLPGARLTAADVLTFMELCPFNTVVNGEMSQFCNLFTLEEFLDFEYYQTLDKYYRFHEGNPLGPTQGVGFTNELIA
;
A
#
# COMPACT_ATOMS: atom_id res chain seq x y z
N SER A 1 -5.52 20.92 -3.03
CA SER A 1 -5.21 21.84 -4.14
C SER A 1 -6.49 22.58 -4.50
N GLU A 2 -6.42 23.90 -4.66
CA GLU A 2 -7.57 24.71 -5.11
C GLU A 2 -7.71 24.72 -6.64
N ILE A 3 -6.77 24.10 -7.37
CA ILE A 3 -6.79 24.02 -8.83
C ILE A 3 -7.72 22.89 -9.27
N SER A 4 -8.73 23.22 -10.07
CA SER A 4 -9.66 22.24 -10.64
C SER A 4 -8.95 21.24 -11.56
N ALA A 5 -9.31 19.95 -11.42
CA ALA A 5 -8.84 18.88 -12.29
C ALA A 5 -9.62 18.78 -13.62
N ALA A 6 -10.62 19.65 -13.85
CA ALA A 6 -11.37 19.66 -15.10
C ALA A 6 -10.53 20.15 -16.27
N VAL A 7 -10.84 19.67 -17.48
CA VAL A 7 -10.27 20.22 -18.71
C VAL A 7 -10.76 21.66 -18.85
N ARG A 8 -9.83 22.60 -19.03
CA ARG A 8 -10.16 24.02 -19.21
C ARG A 8 -10.88 24.22 -20.55
N GLY A 9 -11.81 25.18 -20.57
CA GLY A 9 -12.51 25.54 -21.81
C GLY A 9 -11.51 25.94 -22.90
N GLY A 10 -11.70 25.40 -24.11
CA GLY A 10 -10.79 25.62 -25.24
C GLY A 10 -9.56 24.70 -25.26
N CYS A 11 -9.41 23.77 -24.32
CA CYS A 11 -8.37 22.75 -24.36
C CYS A 11 -8.96 21.38 -24.76
N GLU A 12 -8.17 20.60 -25.50
CA GLU A 12 -8.45 19.21 -25.84
C GLU A 12 -7.29 18.33 -25.35
N ILE A 13 -7.60 17.16 -24.78
CA ILE A 13 -6.58 16.22 -24.33
C ILE A 13 -6.17 15.36 -25.52
N THR A 14 -4.90 15.41 -25.89
CA THR A 14 -4.32 14.63 -27.00
C THR A 14 -3.51 13.42 -26.55
N PHE A 15 -3.16 13.35 -25.25
CA PHE A 15 -2.39 12.26 -24.66
C PHE A 15 -2.79 12.06 -23.20
N ALA A 16 -2.86 10.80 -22.76
CA ALA A 16 -3.10 10.45 -21.37
C ALA A 16 -2.34 9.17 -20.98
N GLN A 17 -1.55 9.26 -19.92
CA GLN A 17 -0.89 8.12 -19.27
C GLN A 17 -1.31 8.04 -17.81
N VAL A 18 -1.55 6.83 -17.31
CA VAL A 18 -1.77 6.54 -15.89
C VAL A 18 -0.69 5.59 -15.38
N LEU A 19 -0.05 5.95 -14.27
CA LEU A 19 0.78 5.05 -13.47
C LEU A 19 -0.04 4.68 -12.23
N SER A 20 -0.50 3.43 -12.17
CA SER A 20 -1.32 2.92 -11.06
C SER A 20 -0.53 1.92 -10.22
N ARG A 21 -0.72 1.99 -8.90
CA ARG A 21 -0.33 0.90 -7.99
C ARG A 21 -1.36 -0.22 -8.06
N HIS A 22 -1.00 -1.38 -7.52
CA HIS A 22 -1.95 -2.41 -7.15
C HIS A 22 -2.97 -1.90 -6.10
N GLY A 23 -4.12 -2.58 -5.99
CA GLY A 23 -5.17 -2.24 -5.03
C GLY A 23 -4.86 -2.65 -3.60
N ALA A 24 -5.83 -2.43 -2.71
CA ALA A 24 -5.81 -2.93 -1.35
C ALA A 24 -5.60 -4.45 -1.30
N ARG A 25 -4.71 -4.88 -0.42
CA ARG A 25 -4.22 -6.27 -0.37
C ARG A 25 -4.13 -6.78 1.06
N ASP A 26 -4.08 -8.09 1.18
CA ASP A 26 -3.65 -8.78 2.39
C ASP A 26 -2.20 -8.45 2.75
N PRO A 27 -1.80 -8.63 4.03
CA PRO A 27 -0.42 -8.43 4.46
C PRO A 27 0.56 -9.35 3.74
N ILE A 28 1.82 -8.94 3.66
CA ILE A 28 2.88 -9.86 3.21
C ILE A 28 3.14 -10.91 4.30
N ARG A 29 3.70 -12.06 3.93
CA ARG A 29 3.90 -13.20 4.85
C ARG A 29 4.57 -12.81 6.18
N VAL A 30 5.65 -12.02 6.13
CA VAL A 30 6.38 -11.57 7.33
C VAL A 30 5.51 -10.68 8.24
N MET A 31 4.56 -9.92 7.68
CA MET A 31 3.62 -9.14 8.49
C MET A 31 2.52 -10.02 9.08
N ALA A 32 2.01 -10.98 8.31
CA ALA A 32 1.02 -11.95 8.79
C ALA A 32 1.55 -12.78 9.96
N GLU A 33 2.81 -13.21 9.91
CA GLU A 33 3.51 -13.88 11.00
C GLU A 33 3.52 -13.00 12.26
N LYS A 34 3.93 -11.72 12.15
CA LYS A 34 3.93 -10.77 13.27
C LYS A 34 2.56 -10.51 13.86
N PHE A 35 1.54 -10.37 13.02
CA PHE A 35 0.16 -10.18 13.47
C PHE A 35 -0.33 -11.39 14.25
N THR A 36 -0.07 -12.58 13.74
CA THR A 36 -0.44 -13.84 14.40
C THR A 36 0.27 -13.99 15.73
N GLU A 37 1.57 -13.71 15.79
CA GLU A 37 2.37 -13.76 17.02
C GLU A 37 1.88 -12.76 18.07
N LEU A 38 1.58 -11.52 17.67
CA LEU A 38 1.06 -10.50 18.57
C LEU A 38 -0.28 -10.94 19.19
N VAL A 39 -1.22 -11.39 18.36
CA VAL A 39 -2.54 -11.84 18.80
C VAL A 39 -2.42 -13.05 19.72
N HIS A 40 -1.60 -14.04 19.35
CA HIS A 40 -1.34 -15.21 20.16
C HIS A 40 -0.75 -14.85 21.53
N ARG A 41 0.23 -13.94 21.56
CA ARG A 41 0.83 -13.45 22.80
C ARG A 41 -0.21 -12.77 23.67
N ILE A 42 -1.10 -11.94 23.11
CA ILE A 42 -2.17 -11.30 23.87
C ILE A 42 -3.11 -12.35 24.46
N HIS A 43 -3.59 -13.31 23.66
CA HIS A 43 -4.50 -14.36 24.14
C HIS A 43 -3.92 -15.22 25.27
N THR A 44 -2.60 -15.43 25.26
CA THR A 44 -1.92 -16.30 26.23
C THR A 44 -1.42 -15.57 27.47
N SER A 45 -1.11 -14.27 27.38
CA SER A 45 -0.50 -13.50 28.48
C SER A 45 -1.44 -12.50 29.16
N VAL A 46 -2.52 -12.08 28.50
CA VAL A 46 -3.43 -11.06 29.02
C VAL A 46 -4.57 -11.70 29.80
N THR A 47 -4.70 -11.31 31.07
CA THR A 47 -5.68 -11.88 32.00
C THR A 47 -6.97 -11.07 32.10
N SER A 48 -6.93 -9.77 31.76
CA SER A 48 -8.08 -8.88 31.73
C SER A 48 -7.94 -7.89 30.59
N TYR A 49 -9.07 -7.45 30.03
CA TYR A 49 -9.12 -6.52 28.91
C TYR A 49 -9.80 -5.25 29.39
N GLY A 50 -9.15 -4.11 29.21
CA GLY A 50 -9.72 -2.81 29.50
C GLY A 50 -10.90 -2.47 28.58
N ARG A 51 -11.66 -1.42 28.93
CA ARG A 51 -12.82 -0.99 28.15
C ARG A 51 -12.41 -0.63 26.72
N GLY A 52 -13.07 -1.21 25.73
CA GLY A 52 -12.78 -1.03 24.31
C GLY A 52 -11.75 -2.03 23.75
N TYR A 53 -11.14 -2.87 24.58
CA TYR A 53 -10.15 -3.88 24.19
C TYR A 53 -10.72 -5.30 24.21
N GLU A 54 -11.94 -5.49 24.71
CA GLU A 54 -12.55 -6.81 24.93
C GLU A 54 -12.70 -7.63 23.66
N PHE A 55 -12.88 -6.99 22.51
CA PHE A 55 -12.99 -7.66 21.21
C PHE A 55 -11.75 -8.49 20.88
N ILE A 56 -10.57 -8.10 21.39
CA ILE A 56 -9.30 -8.79 21.13
C ILE A 56 -9.34 -10.20 21.73
N LYS A 57 -10.07 -10.42 22.83
CA LYS A 57 -10.22 -11.74 23.47
C LYS A 57 -10.78 -12.79 22.53
N THR A 58 -11.65 -12.40 21.61
CA THR A 58 -12.30 -13.29 20.64
C THR A 58 -11.84 -13.06 19.20
N TYR A 59 -11.00 -12.05 18.96
CA TYR A 59 -10.44 -11.78 17.65
C TYR A 59 -9.66 -13.00 17.15
N LYS A 60 -9.94 -13.44 15.93
CA LYS A 60 -9.17 -14.48 15.25
C LYS A 60 -8.54 -13.86 14.03
N TYR A 61 -7.24 -14.06 13.87
CA TYR A 61 -6.55 -13.66 12.66
C TYR A 61 -7.03 -14.53 11.49
N THR A 62 -7.69 -13.90 10.51
CA THR A 62 -8.23 -14.58 9.32
C THR A 62 -7.81 -13.91 8.01
N LEU A 63 -6.87 -12.96 8.06
CA LEU A 63 -6.40 -12.28 6.86
C LEU A 63 -5.56 -13.26 6.02
N GLY A 64 -5.65 -13.12 4.70
CA GLY A 64 -4.82 -13.88 3.77
C GLY A 64 -3.39 -13.36 3.72
N THR A 65 -2.69 -13.66 2.64
CA THR A 65 -1.33 -13.18 2.39
C THR A 65 -1.14 -12.75 0.95
N GLU A 66 -0.59 -11.54 0.75
CA GLU A 66 -0.10 -10.99 -0.52
C GLU A 66 -1.11 -10.74 -1.66
N GLN A 67 -2.29 -11.34 -1.59
CA GLN A 67 -3.35 -11.25 -2.59
C GLN A 67 -4.14 -9.95 -2.49
N LEU A 68 -4.80 -9.55 -3.59
CA LEU A 68 -5.76 -8.46 -3.53
C LEU A 68 -6.93 -8.86 -2.63
N THR A 69 -7.48 -7.85 -1.95
CA THR A 69 -8.76 -7.99 -1.27
C THR A 69 -9.89 -7.74 -2.26
N PRO A 70 -11.13 -8.19 -1.98
CA PRO A 70 -12.29 -7.82 -2.77
C PRO A 70 -12.48 -6.29 -2.89
N LEU A 71 -12.07 -5.52 -1.89
CA LEU A 71 -12.04 -4.06 -2.00
C LEU A 71 -10.99 -3.60 -3.02
N GLY A 72 -9.78 -4.14 -2.95
CA GLY A 72 -8.70 -3.81 -3.89
C GLY A 72 -9.04 -4.12 -5.34
N GLU A 73 -9.72 -5.24 -5.60
CA GLU A 73 -10.24 -5.54 -6.94
C GLU A 73 -11.22 -4.44 -7.41
N ARG A 74 -12.18 -4.06 -6.56
CA ARG A 74 -13.16 -3.01 -6.86
C ARG A 74 -12.50 -1.65 -7.07
N GLU A 75 -11.49 -1.29 -6.27
CA GLU A 75 -10.73 -0.04 -6.44
C GLU A 75 -10.17 0.07 -7.86
N LEU A 76 -9.67 -1.02 -8.43
CA LEU A 76 -9.07 -1.01 -9.76
C LEU A 76 -10.12 -1.01 -10.87
N ILE A 77 -11.23 -1.74 -10.70
CA ILE A 77 -12.38 -1.65 -11.61
C ILE A 77 -12.90 -0.20 -11.66
N GLU A 78 -13.09 0.44 -10.51
CA GLU A 78 -13.57 1.82 -10.46
C GLU A 78 -12.52 2.80 -11.01
N SER A 79 -11.23 2.56 -10.77
CA SER A 79 -10.13 3.32 -11.39
C SER A 79 -10.16 3.26 -12.92
N GLY A 80 -10.39 2.06 -13.49
CA GLY A 80 -10.55 1.87 -14.94
C GLY A 80 -11.75 2.61 -15.50
N LYS A 81 -12.91 2.50 -14.85
CA LYS A 81 -14.14 3.24 -15.22
C LYS A 81 -13.92 4.76 -15.18
N ALA A 82 -13.28 5.25 -14.11
CA ALA A 82 -12.98 6.66 -13.94
C ALA A 82 -12.05 7.18 -15.03
N PHE A 83 -11.02 6.41 -15.39
CA PHE A 83 -10.10 6.76 -16.48
C PHE A 83 -10.82 6.79 -17.83
N HIS A 84 -11.60 5.75 -18.17
CA HIS A 84 -12.41 5.71 -19.39
C HIS A 84 -13.34 6.93 -19.48
N LYS A 85 -14.09 7.22 -18.41
CA LYS A 85 -15.01 8.36 -18.36
C LYS A 85 -14.28 9.69 -18.54
N ARG A 86 -13.12 9.87 -17.90
CA ARG A 86 -12.34 11.11 -17.97
C ARG A 86 -11.76 11.36 -19.36
N TYR A 87 -11.31 10.30 -20.04
CA TYR A 87 -10.64 10.39 -21.34
C TYR A 87 -11.47 9.77 -22.47
N GLN A 88 -12.81 9.84 -22.37
CA GLN A 88 -13.74 9.15 -23.27
C GLN A 88 -13.51 9.47 -24.75
N ALA A 89 -13.14 10.71 -25.08
CA ALA A 89 -12.86 11.13 -26.46
C ALA A 89 -11.65 10.39 -27.05
N LEU A 90 -10.59 10.22 -26.26
CA LEU A 90 -9.42 9.43 -26.66
C LEU A 90 -9.75 7.93 -26.68
N ALA A 91 -10.46 7.43 -25.67
CA ALA A 91 -10.82 6.02 -25.55
C ALA A 91 -11.76 5.54 -26.67
N ALA A 92 -12.60 6.42 -27.22
CA ALA A 92 -13.48 6.11 -28.35
C ALA A 92 -12.70 5.77 -29.65
N MET A 93 -11.50 6.33 -29.80
CA MET A 93 -10.70 6.22 -31.02
C MET A 93 -9.44 5.37 -30.86
N ASN A 94 -9.05 5.04 -29.62
CA ASN A 94 -7.78 4.42 -29.30
C ASN A 94 -7.94 3.30 -28.29
N LYS A 95 -7.14 2.24 -28.43
CA LYS A 95 -6.94 1.23 -27.40
C LYS A 95 -5.70 1.58 -26.58
N PRO A 96 -5.77 1.64 -25.23
CA PRO A 96 -4.59 1.88 -24.40
C PRO A 96 -3.58 0.74 -24.56
N PHE A 97 -2.30 1.08 -24.64
CA PHE A 97 -1.21 0.14 -24.42
C PHE A 97 -0.99 -0.02 -22.91
N ILE A 98 -0.95 -1.27 -22.42
CA ILE A 98 -0.96 -1.57 -20.99
C ILE A 98 0.25 -2.44 -20.63
N ARG A 99 0.93 -2.08 -19.55
CA ARG A 99 2.04 -2.85 -18.98
C ARG A 99 1.83 -3.06 -17.49
N ALA A 100 2.32 -4.18 -16.97
CA ALA A 100 2.33 -4.47 -15.53
C ALA A 100 3.68 -5.06 -15.10
N ALA A 101 4.11 -4.75 -13.87
CA ALA A 101 5.20 -5.48 -13.25
C ALA A 101 4.74 -6.92 -12.93
N GLY A 102 5.64 -7.88 -13.07
CA GLY A 102 5.39 -9.33 -13.00
C GLY A 102 5.13 -9.88 -11.59
N GLN A 103 4.39 -9.13 -10.77
CA GLN A 103 3.94 -9.53 -9.45
C GLN A 103 2.43 -9.78 -9.50
N GLU A 104 1.99 -10.92 -8.97
CA GLU A 104 0.60 -11.42 -9.10
C GLU A 104 -0.46 -10.35 -8.82
N ARG A 105 -0.46 -9.72 -7.64
CA ARG A 105 -1.39 -8.63 -7.29
C ARG A 105 -1.34 -7.41 -8.22
N VAL A 106 -0.21 -7.15 -8.88
CA VAL A 106 -0.06 -6.04 -9.85
C VAL A 106 -0.69 -6.44 -11.18
N ILE A 107 -0.46 -7.68 -11.62
CA ILE A 107 -1.07 -8.25 -12.83
C ILE A 107 -2.60 -8.28 -12.67
N GLU A 108 -3.07 -8.81 -11.54
CA GLU A 108 -4.50 -8.87 -11.21
C GLU A 108 -5.13 -7.46 -11.14
N SER A 109 -4.42 -6.49 -10.55
CA SER A 109 -4.84 -5.09 -10.56
C SER A 109 -4.97 -4.53 -11.97
N GLY A 110 -4.03 -4.86 -12.87
CA GLY A 110 -4.12 -4.50 -14.28
C GLY A 110 -5.33 -5.12 -14.98
N HIS A 111 -5.64 -6.38 -14.70
CA HIS A 111 -6.85 -7.04 -15.21
C HIS A 111 -8.13 -6.39 -14.70
N ASN A 112 -8.23 -6.09 -13.40
CA ASN A 112 -9.36 -5.38 -12.82
C ASN A 112 -9.53 -3.97 -13.42
N TRP A 113 -8.43 -3.26 -13.66
CA TRP A 113 -8.45 -1.97 -14.34
C TRP A 113 -8.96 -2.08 -15.78
N ILE A 114 -8.48 -3.09 -16.53
CA ILE A 114 -8.94 -3.41 -17.90
C ILE A 114 -10.45 -3.69 -17.91
N GLN A 115 -10.93 -4.51 -16.97
CA GLN A 115 -12.35 -4.80 -16.82
C GLN A 115 -13.17 -3.53 -16.59
N GLY A 116 -12.68 -2.63 -15.73
CA GLY A 116 -13.30 -1.33 -15.49
C GLY A 116 -13.32 -0.44 -16.72
N PHE A 117 -12.19 -0.36 -17.43
CA PHE A 117 -12.02 0.50 -18.60
C PHE A 117 -12.92 0.08 -19.77
N TYR A 118 -12.99 -1.22 -20.07
CA TYR A 118 -13.81 -1.75 -21.17
C TYR A 118 -15.24 -2.15 -20.76
N GLY A 119 -15.56 -2.13 -19.46
CA GLY A 119 -16.82 -2.65 -18.90
C GLY A 119 -16.93 -4.18 -18.93
N SER A 120 -15.92 -4.89 -19.45
CA SER A 120 -15.83 -6.36 -19.51
C SER A 120 -14.38 -6.81 -19.67
N ILE A 121 -14.09 -8.08 -19.36
CA ILE A 121 -12.76 -8.66 -19.56
C ILE A 121 -12.86 -9.94 -20.39
N THR A 122 -12.03 -10.03 -21.43
CA THR A 122 -11.91 -11.22 -22.31
C THR A 122 -10.47 -11.73 -22.29
N ASP A 123 -10.25 -12.96 -22.76
CA ASP A 123 -8.89 -13.51 -22.88
C ASP A 123 -8.01 -12.70 -23.85
N GLY A 124 -8.61 -12.05 -24.85
CA GLY A 124 -7.92 -11.10 -25.71
C GLY A 124 -7.40 -9.90 -24.92
N HIS A 125 -8.27 -9.28 -24.11
CA HIS A 125 -7.87 -8.13 -23.28
C HIS A 125 -6.74 -8.47 -22.30
N LYS A 126 -6.73 -9.69 -21.75
CA LYS A 126 -5.68 -10.15 -20.83
C LYS A 126 -4.33 -10.33 -21.54
N LYS A 127 -4.33 -10.86 -22.77
CA LYS A 127 -3.12 -11.11 -23.57
C LYS A 127 -2.46 -9.84 -24.11
N ASP A 128 -3.22 -8.75 -24.24
CA ASP A 128 -2.73 -7.46 -24.72
C ASP A 128 -1.90 -6.69 -23.67
N MET A 129 -1.87 -7.14 -22.42
CA MET A 129 -1.06 -6.52 -21.36
C MET A 129 0.37 -7.09 -21.35
N LEU A 130 1.36 -6.23 -21.55
CA LEU A 130 2.77 -6.61 -21.47
C LEU A 130 3.20 -6.76 -20.00
N ILE A 131 3.56 -7.99 -19.62
CA ILE A 131 4.09 -8.28 -18.29
C ILE A 131 5.61 -8.16 -18.29
N ILE A 132 6.16 -7.26 -17.46
CA ILE A 132 7.60 -7.10 -17.28
C ILE A 132 8.02 -7.94 -16.07
N PRO A 133 8.81 -9.02 -16.22
CA PRO A 133 9.17 -9.88 -15.10
C PRO A 133 9.87 -9.14 -13.96
N GLU A 134 9.69 -9.64 -12.74
CA GLU A 134 10.41 -9.17 -11.55
C GLU A 134 11.60 -10.07 -11.16
N ALA A 135 12.05 -10.92 -12.08
CA ALA A 135 13.15 -11.84 -11.87
C ALA A 135 14.50 -11.12 -11.71
N HIS A 136 15.43 -11.75 -11.00
CA HIS A 136 16.78 -11.23 -10.81
C HIS A 136 17.47 -10.98 -12.16
N GLY A 137 18.11 -9.81 -12.30
CA GLY A 137 18.81 -9.42 -13.53
C GLY A 137 17.93 -8.85 -14.64
N VAL A 138 16.60 -8.74 -14.46
CA VAL A 138 15.69 -8.17 -15.47
C VAL A 138 15.55 -6.66 -15.28
N ASN A 139 15.80 -5.89 -16.35
CA ASN A 139 15.53 -4.46 -16.38
C ASN A 139 14.02 -4.21 -16.33
N ASN A 140 13.55 -3.53 -15.29
CA ASN A 140 12.14 -3.24 -15.10
C ASN A 140 11.95 -1.79 -14.63
N THR A 141 11.34 -0.96 -15.47
CA THR A 141 11.09 0.46 -15.15
C THR A 141 9.94 0.66 -14.17
N LEU A 142 9.14 -0.38 -13.92
CA LEU A 142 7.99 -0.36 -13.00
C LEU A 142 8.34 -0.90 -11.60
N LYS A 143 9.52 -1.50 -11.43
CA LYS A 143 9.99 -2.08 -10.16
C LYS A 143 11.51 -1.99 -10.04
N HIS A 144 11.98 -1.28 -9.02
CA HIS A 144 13.41 -1.20 -8.69
C HIS A 144 13.99 -2.58 -8.32
N GLY A 145 15.30 -2.77 -8.49
CA GLY A 145 15.95 -4.02 -8.07
C GLY A 145 17.37 -4.27 -8.55
N LEU A 146 17.86 -3.53 -9.56
CA LEU A 146 19.20 -3.76 -10.14
C LEU A 146 20.26 -2.74 -9.69
N CYS A 147 19.86 -1.69 -8.97
CA CYS A 147 20.81 -0.71 -8.45
C CYS A 147 21.44 -1.23 -7.14
N THR A 148 22.54 -1.98 -7.24
CA THR A 148 23.18 -2.66 -6.09
C THR A 148 23.40 -1.74 -4.88
N ALA A 149 23.94 -0.54 -5.10
CA ALA A 149 24.19 0.41 -4.02
C ALA A 149 22.90 0.89 -3.33
N PHE A 150 21.80 0.98 -4.08
CA PHE A 150 20.48 1.30 -3.53
C PHE A 150 19.90 0.12 -2.73
N GLU A 151 20.04 -1.12 -3.22
CA GLU A 151 19.43 -2.30 -2.61
C GLU A 151 20.19 -2.83 -1.38
N HIS A 152 21.51 -2.66 -1.32
CA HIS A 152 22.35 -3.38 -0.35
C HIS A 152 23.23 -2.50 0.54
N ASP A 153 23.54 -1.27 0.14
CA ASP A 153 24.43 -0.42 0.93
C ASP A 153 23.64 0.43 1.95
N ILE A 154 24.27 1.47 2.49
CA ILE A 154 23.68 2.40 3.45
C ILE A 154 22.34 2.97 2.95
N HIS A 155 22.21 3.18 1.64
CA HIS A 155 21.01 3.71 0.98
C HIS A 155 19.77 2.84 1.18
N SER A 156 19.93 1.53 1.33
CA SER A 156 18.81 0.60 1.57
C SER A 156 18.15 0.81 2.95
N SER A 157 18.89 1.40 3.89
CA SER A 157 18.52 1.50 5.30
C SER A 157 18.08 2.90 5.75
N LEU A 158 18.26 3.92 4.91
CA LEU A 158 17.99 5.33 5.25
C LEU A 158 16.53 5.57 5.70
N GLY A 159 15.55 5.02 4.98
CA GLY A 159 14.14 5.09 5.39
C GLY A 159 13.87 4.47 6.76
N LYS A 160 14.49 3.32 7.05
CA LYS A 160 14.38 2.67 8.36
C LYS A 160 15.02 3.53 9.44
N ALA A 161 16.18 4.14 9.19
CA ALA A 161 16.89 4.98 10.15
C ALA A 161 16.11 6.26 10.46
N ALA A 162 15.61 6.96 9.44
CA ALA A 162 14.91 8.24 9.57
C ALA A 162 13.65 8.17 10.44
N ARG A 163 12.98 7.01 10.48
CA ARG A 163 11.74 6.82 11.24
C ARG A 163 11.94 6.35 12.69
N VAL A 164 13.16 5.98 13.11
CA VAL A 164 13.42 5.38 14.44
C VAL A 164 13.12 6.37 15.56
N GLU A 165 13.64 7.59 15.46
CA GLU A 165 13.48 8.61 16.49
C GLU A 165 12.01 8.97 16.65
N TRP A 166 11.34 9.24 15.53
CA TRP A 166 9.91 9.57 15.54
C TRP A 166 9.07 8.45 16.17
N ARG A 167 9.29 7.19 15.79
CA ARG A 167 8.63 6.03 16.43
C ARG A 167 8.76 6.07 17.94
N ASN A 168 9.98 6.27 18.46
CA ASN A 168 10.21 6.22 19.89
C ASN A 168 9.47 7.35 20.63
N ILE A 169 9.23 8.48 19.97
CA ILE A 169 8.48 9.61 20.49
C ILE A 169 6.98 9.29 20.54
N PHE A 170 6.36 9.06 19.37
CA PHE A 170 4.89 8.99 19.30
C PHE A 170 4.32 7.68 19.87
N THR A 171 5.06 6.57 19.77
CA THR A 171 4.55 5.27 20.25
C THR A 171 4.60 5.14 21.77
N ARG A 172 5.37 5.97 22.49
CA ARG A 172 5.52 5.85 23.95
C ARG A 172 4.20 6.00 24.71
N PRO A 173 3.43 7.09 24.58
CA PRO A 173 2.14 7.22 25.28
C PRO A 173 1.13 6.14 24.86
N ILE A 174 1.17 5.72 23.59
CA ILE A 174 0.31 4.66 23.06
C ILE A 174 0.65 3.33 23.71
N MET A 175 1.93 2.97 23.77
CA MET A 175 2.44 1.75 24.38
C MET A 175 2.03 1.65 25.85
N ASP A 176 2.15 2.75 26.60
CA ASP A 176 1.74 2.82 28.00
C ASP A 176 0.23 2.58 28.14
N ARG A 177 -0.60 3.19 27.28
CA ARG A 177 -2.06 2.97 27.24
C ARG A 177 -2.42 1.52 26.87
N LEU A 178 -1.80 0.95 25.85
CA LEU A 178 -2.07 -0.43 25.43
C LEU A 178 -1.69 -1.41 26.54
N ASN A 179 -0.52 -1.25 27.17
CA ASN A 179 -0.09 -2.11 28.28
C ASN A 179 -0.96 -1.96 29.53
N HIS A 180 -1.51 -0.77 29.78
CA HIS A 180 -2.47 -0.56 30.87
C HIS A 180 -3.77 -1.33 30.63
N ASN A 181 -4.28 -1.34 29.40
CA ASN A 181 -5.54 -2.04 29.05
C ASN A 181 -5.37 -3.52 28.71
N LEU A 182 -4.13 -3.97 28.51
CA LEU A 182 -3.77 -5.36 28.21
C LEU A 182 -2.69 -5.83 29.20
N PRO A 183 -2.97 -5.84 30.52
CA PRO A 183 -1.99 -6.22 31.53
C PRO A 183 -1.45 -7.63 31.28
N GLY A 184 -0.13 -7.75 31.20
CA GLY A 184 0.58 -8.99 30.88
C GLY A 184 1.15 -9.04 29.46
N ALA A 185 0.65 -8.23 28.52
CA ALA A 185 1.07 -8.26 27.11
C ALA A 185 2.53 -7.82 26.87
N ARG A 186 3.08 -6.97 27.76
CA ARG A 186 4.45 -6.41 27.70
C ARG A 186 4.81 -5.88 26.30
N LEU A 187 3.91 -5.08 25.74
CA LEU A 187 3.99 -4.51 24.41
C LEU A 187 5.16 -3.52 24.30
N THR A 188 5.79 -3.53 23.15
CA THR A 188 6.89 -2.64 22.74
C THR A 188 6.41 -1.59 21.74
N ALA A 189 7.27 -0.62 21.42
CA ALA A 189 7.03 0.33 20.33
C ALA A 189 6.77 -0.35 18.97
N ALA A 190 7.37 -1.52 18.70
CA ALA A 190 7.10 -2.26 17.48
C ALA A 190 5.71 -2.91 17.49
N ASP A 191 5.23 -3.33 18.67
CA ASP A 191 3.88 -3.88 18.80
C ASP A 191 2.82 -2.79 18.63
N VAL A 192 3.08 -1.57 19.09
CA VAL A 192 2.20 -0.41 18.81
C VAL A 192 1.98 -0.25 17.31
N LEU A 193 3.06 -0.21 16.53
CA LEU A 193 2.96 -0.13 15.06
C LEU A 193 2.19 -1.31 14.49
N THR A 194 2.42 -2.51 15.02
CA THR A 194 1.72 -3.73 14.59
C THR A 194 0.21 -3.63 14.84
N PHE A 195 -0.23 -3.10 15.99
CA PHE A 195 -1.63 -2.82 16.26
C PHE A 195 -2.20 -1.75 15.31
N MET A 196 -1.45 -0.68 15.04
CA MET A 196 -1.88 0.36 14.11
C MET A 196 -2.01 -0.18 12.68
N GLU A 197 -1.16 -1.11 12.27
CA GLU A 197 -1.25 -1.80 10.97
C GLU A 197 -2.43 -2.79 10.90
N LEU A 198 -2.81 -3.43 12.01
CA LEU A 198 -4.00 -4.29 12.06
C LEU A 198 -5.30 -3.52 11.73
N CYS A 199 -5.37 -2.22 11.99
CA CYS A 199 -6.52 -1.39 11.62
C CYS A 199 -6.81 -1.40 10.10
N PRO A 200 -5.93 -0.88 9.22
CA PRO A 200 -6.20 -0.86 7.78
C PRO A 200 -6.31 -2.27 7.19
N PHE A 201 -5.47 -3.22 7.60
CA PHE A 201 -5.51 -4.57 7.04
C PHE A 201 -6.82 -5.32 7.34
N ASN A 202 -7.37 -5.20 8.56
CA ASN A 202 -8.70 -5.77 8.84
C ASN A 202 -9.82 -4.97 8.18
N THR A 203 -9.60 -3.68 7.90
CA THR A 203 -10.63 -2.84 7.28
C THR A 203 -10.83 -3.18 5.81
N VAL A 204 -9.73 -3.35 5.06
CA VAL A 204 -9.80 -3.48 3.60
C VAL A 204 -10.29 -4.84 3.11
N VAL A 205 -10.29 -5.89 3.94
CA VAL A 205 -10.78 -7.22 3.53
C VAL A 205 -12.27 -7.18 3.15
N ASN A 206 -13.09 -6.52 3.97
CA ASN A 206 -14.53 -6.42 3.74
C ASN A 206 -15.03 -4.99 3.46
N GLY A 207 -14.16 -3.98 3.64
CA GLY A 207 -14.54 -2.56 3.52
C GLY A 207 -15.27 -2.01 4.75
N GLU A 208 -15.23 -2.72 5.88
CA GLU A 208 -15.83 -2.30 7.16
C GLU A 208 -14.72 -1.85 8.12
N MET A 209 -14.93 -0.73 8.81
CA MET A 209 -13.93 -0.19 9.73
C MET A 209 -13.58 -1.20 10.85
N SER A 210 -12.30 -1.56 10.95
CA SER A 210 -11.81 -2.49 11.96
C SER A 210 -11.94 -1.93 13.39
N GLN A 211 -12.28 -2.79 14.35
CA GLN A 211 -12.29 -2.43 15.77
C GLN A 211 -10.90 -2.04 16.30
N PHE A 212 -9.82 -2.51 15.66
CA PHE A 212 -8.46 -2.07 15.99
C PHE A 212 -8.26 -0.57 15.75
N CYS A 213 -9.01 0.03 14.82
CA CYS A 213 -8.92 1.46 14.55
C CYS A 213 -9.38 2.31 15.74
N ASN A 214 -10.34 1.81 16.52
CA ASN A 214 -10.89 2.52 17.69
C ASN A 214 -9.92 2.57 18.88
N LEU A 215 -8.77 1.88 18.81
CA LEU A 215 -7.74 1.91 19.85
C LEU A 215 -6.86 3.17 19.79
N PHE A 216 -6.99 3.97 18.72
CA PHE A 216 -6.14 5.10 18.41
C PHE A 216 -6.95 6.35 18.14
N THR A 217 -6.37 7.51 18.44
CA THR A 217 -6.96 8.80 18.08
C THR A 217 -6.57 9.22 16.66
N LEU A 218 -7.22 10.25 16.13
CA LEU A 218 -6.85 10.84 14.85
C LEU A 218 -5.41 11.36 14.86
N GLU A 219 -5.00 12.03 15.94
CA GLU A 219 -3.65 12.59 16.10
C GLU A 219 -2.60 11.47 16.06
N GLU A 220 -2.87 10.33 16.70
CA GLU A 220 -1.97 9.18 16.65
C GLU A 220 -1.88 8.58 15.24
N PHE A 221 -2.99 8.55 14.50
CA PHE A 221 -2.96 8.16 13.09
C PHE A 221 -2.18 9.14 12.22
N LEU A 222 -2.23 10.45 12.50
CA LEU A 222 -1.37 11.44 11.83
C LEU A 222 0.12 11.21 12.16
N ASP A 223 0.44 10.86 13.40
CA ASP A 223 1.82 10.50 13.78
C ASP A 223 2.30 9.24 13.05
N PHE A 224 1.42 8.24 12.89
CA PHE A 224 1.70 7.02 12.14
C PHE A 224 1.79 7.28 10.62
N GLU A 225 0.97 8.16 10.07
CA GLU A 225 1.09 8.63 8.68
C GLU A 225 2.44 9.29 8.45
N TYR A 226 2.86 10.19 9.35
CA TYR A 226 4.18 10.82 9.27
C TYR A 226 5.31 9.80 9.42
N TYR A 227 5.17 8.81 10.31
CA TYR A 227 6.11 7.69 10.42
C TYR A 227 6.28 6.91 9.11
N GLN A 228 5.20 6.62 8.39
CA GLN A 228 5.24 5.97 7.08
C GLN A 228 5.83 6.90 6.00
N THR A 229 5.53 8.21 6.10
CA THR A 229 6.07 9.23 5.18
C THR A 229 7.59 9.32 5.29
N LEU A 230 8.14 9.32 6.50
CA LEU A 230 9.59 9.29 6.73
C LEU A 230 10.24 8.07 6.05
N ASP A 231 9.65 6.87 6.17
CA ASP A 231 10.15 5.67 5.48
C ASP A 231 10.21 5.88 3.96
N LYS A 232 9.13 6.38 3.35
CA LYS A 232 9.07 6.53 1.89
C LYS A 232 9.96 7.65 1.38
N TYR A 233 9.97 8.80 2.06
CA TYR A 233 10.77 9.95 1.67
C TYR A 233 12.28 9.62 1.70
N TYR A 234 12.76 9.07 2.81
CA TYR A 234 14.18 8.74 2.98
C TYR A 234 14.59 7.41 2.36
N ARG A 235 13.65 6.63 1.81
CA ARG A 235 13.99 5.41 1.05
C ARG A 235 13.93 5.61 -0.45
N PHE A 236 12.86 6.18 -0.98
CA PHE A 236 12.59 6.21 -2.43
C PHE A 236 12.56 7.62 -3.03
N HIS A 237 12.57 8.67 -2.22
CA HIS A 237 12.51 10.06 -2.66
C HIS A 237 13.85 10.78 -2.45
N GLU A 238 13.84 12.10 -2.57
CA GLU A 238 14.99 13.00 -2.38
C GLU A 238 15.73 12.87 -1.04
N GLY A 239 15.09 12.30 -0.01
CA GLY A 239 15.79 11.94 1.23
C GLY A 239 16.85 10.84 1.05
N ASN A 240 16.82 10.11 -0.06
CA ASN A 240 17.83 9.15 -0.47
C ASN A 240 18.57 9.65 -1.72
N PRO A 241 19.91 9.77 -1.71
CA PRO A 241 20.70 10.16 -2.89
C PRO A 241 20.46 9.31 -4.14
N LEU A 242 20.02 8.05 -3.96
CA LEU A 242 19.72 7.12 -5.06
C LEU A 242 18.22 6.85 -5.23
N GLY A 243 17.34 7.52 -4.47
CA GLY A 243 15.89 7.35 -4.55
C GLY A 243 15.31 7.76 -5.90
N PRO A 244 15.43 9.04 -6.30
CA PRO A 244 14.93 9.51 -7.60
C PRO A 244 15.56 8.78 -8.80
N THR A 245 16.81 8.33 -8.65
CA THR A 245 17.52 7.53 -9.68
C THR A 245 16.78 6.25 -10.05
N GLN A 246 15.98 5.66 -9.15
CA GLN A 246 15.20 4.47 -9.48
C GLN A 246 14.08 4.75 -10.51
N GLY A 247 13.64 6.02 -10.64
CA GLY A 247 12.55 6.42 -11.53
C GLY A 247 13.00 6.91 -12.92
N VAL A 248 14.30 7.03 -13.19
CA VAL A 248 14.81 7.63 -14.44
C VAL A 248 14.44 6.78 -15.66
N GLY A 249 14.37 5.46 -15.51
CA GLY A 249 13.96 4.56 -16.59
C GLY A 249 12.53 4.83 -17.05
N PHE A 250 11.58 4.88 -16.12
CA PHE A 250 10.18 5.21 -16.42
C PHE A 250 10.03 6.65 -16.93
N THR A 251 10.83 7.59 -16.43
CA THR A 251 10.82 8.99 -16.89
C THR A 251 11.27 9.08 -18.35
N ASN A 252 12.32 8.36 -18.75
CA ASN A 252 12.76 8.32 -20.14
C ASN A 252 11.73 7.65 -21.07
N GLU A 253 11.01 6.64 -20.59
CA GLU A 253 9.89 6.04 -21.34
C GLU A 253 8.72 7.01 -21.50
N LEU A 254 8.47 7.89 -20.54
CA LEU A 254 7.42 8.93 -20.65
C LEU A 254 7.82 10.07 -21.61
N ILE A 255 9.12 10.34 -21.75
CA ILE A 255 9.63 11.37 -22.68
C ILE A 255 9.57 10.89 -24.14
N ALA A 256 9.78 9.59 -24.38
CA ALA A 256 9.82 8.97 -25.70
C ALA A 256 8.43 8.95 -26.38
#